data_AF-A0A7C3ER50-F1
#
_entry.id   AF-A0A7C3ER50-F1
#
_cell.length_a   1.000
_cell.length_b   1.000
_cell.length_c   1.000
_cell.angle_alpha   90.00
_cell.angle_beta   90.00
_cell.angle_gamma   90.00
#
_symmetry.space_group_name_H-M   'P 1'
#
loop_
_entity.id
_entity.type
_entity.pdbx_description
1 polymer ?
#
loop_
_entity_poly.entity_id
_entity_poly.type
_entity_poly.pdbx_seq_one_letter_code
_entity_poly.pdbx_strand_id
1 'polypeptide(L)'
;RRNHGDASVAPPPLSLTAMFWSWQAGYKFLRVDTAFDNYRIHLGSTGCFYAQPGVIGGCARPNRAEIVLRPFDPDHDMIVADLASLLSDSDLAENQAGTPPGCMSDPGDGDCSALLRNLGVDFATGLPVPGLQKFFRVMRSHP
;
A
#
# COMPACT_ATOMS: atom_id res chain seq x y z
N ARG A 1 -12.77 -7.65 -0.66
CA ARG A 1 -13.62 -6.47 -0.94
C ARG A 1 -14.02 -5.79 0.37
N ARG A 2 -13.11 -5.05 1.03
CA ARG A 2 -13.40 -4.36 2.30
C ARG A 2 -13.12 -2.85 2.27
N ASN A 3 -12.50 -2.34 1.20
CA ASN A 3 -12.29 -0.89 1.03
C ASN A 3 -13.63 -0.15 0.97
N HIS A 4 -13.70 1.03 1.59
CA HIS A 4 -14.92 1.85 1.71
C HIS A 4 -16.07 1.17 2.47
N GLY A 5 -15.76 0.17 3.31
CA GLY A 5 -16.71 -0.33 4.31
C GLY A 5 -16.91 0.67 5.45
N ASP A 6 -18.00 0.49 6.19
CA ASP A 6 -18.28 1.30 7.38
C ASP A 6 -17.26 1.00 8.50
N ALA A 7 -16.45 2.00 8.83
CA ALA A 7 -15.41 1.90 9.85
C ALA A 7 -15.96 1.77 11.27
N SER A 8 -17.20 2.19 11.54
CA SER A 8 -17.80 2.11 12.87
C SER A 8 -18.13 0.69 13.32
N VAL A 9 -18.31 -0.23 12.35
CA VAL A 9 -18.65 -1.64 12.60
C VAL A 9 -17.61 -2.62 12.05
N ALA A 10 -16.51 -2.11 11.51
CA ALA A 10 -15.45 -2.97 10.96
C ALA A 10 -14.71 -3.71 12.09
N PRO A 11 -14.32 -4.99 11.90
CA PRO A 11 -13.47 -5.68 12.86
C PRO A 11 -11.99 -5.24 12.72
N PRO A 12 -11.14 -5.47 13.74
CA PRO A 12 -9.69 -5.29 13.61
C PRO A 12 -9.11 -6.05 12.40
N PRO A 13 -8.07 -5.51 11.73
CA PRO A 13 -7.41 -4.22 12.01
C PRO A 13 -8.15 -3.00 11.41
N LEU A 14 -9.28 -3.19 10.72
CA LEU A 14 -10.00 -2.11 10.04
C LEU A 14 -10.82 -1.23 10.98
N SER A 15 -11.04 -1.66 12.23
CA SER A 15 -11.59 -0.81 13.30
C SER A 15 -10.62 0.27 13.78
N LEU A 16 -9.32 0.13 13.48
CA LEU A 16 -8.31 1.09 13.93
C LEU A 16 -8.43 2.36 13.09
N THR A 17 -8.67 3.51 13.74
CA THR A 17 -8.73 4.82 13.06
C THR A 17 -7.49 5.08 12.20
N ALA A 18 -6.33 4.61 12.65
CA ALA A 18 -5.08 4.74 11.91
C ALA A 18 -5.07 4.00 10.55
N MET A 19 -5.92 2.99 10.37
CA MET A 19 -6.11 2.29 9.10
C MET A 19 -7.18 2.94 8.22
N PHE A 20 -8.00 3.85 8.75
CA PHE A 20 -8.95 4.60 7.94
C PHE A 20 -8.21 5.60 7.02
N TRP A 21 -8.63 5.66 5.77
CA TRP A 21 -8.07 6.53 4.72
C TRP A 21 -9.04 7.68 4.49
N SER A 22 -8.98 8.66 5.39
CA SER A 22 -9.96 9.75 5.48
C SER A 22 -10.07 10.56 4.19
N TRP A 23 -8.96 10.78 3.47
CA TRP A 23 -8.93 11.55 2.23
C TRP A 23 -9.75 10.94 1.09
N GLN A 24 -10.01 9.64 1.16
CA GLN A 24 -10.66 8.89 0.09
C GLN A 24 -11.83 8.05 0.62
N ALA A 25 -12.26 8.31 1.85
CA ALA A 25 -13.32 7.60 2.56
C ALA A 25 -13.20 6.06 2.47
N GLY A 26 -11.99 5.53 2.71
CA GLY A 26 -11.66 4.11 2.54
C GLY A 26 -10.71 3.58 3.61
N TYR A 27 -9.93 2.56 3.28
CA TYR A 27 -8.90 2.02 4.17
C TYR A 27 -7.52 2.05 3.51
N LYS A 28 -6.50 2.23 4.35
CA LYS A 28 -5.11 1.94 4.00
C LYS A 28 -4.95 0.42 3.85
N PHE A 29 -4.26 -0.02 2.80
CA PHE A 29 -3.92 -1.42 2.57
C PHE A 29 -2.57 -1.79 3.19
N LEU A 30 -1.68 -0.81 3.31
CA LEU A 30 -0.41 -0.90 4.02
C LEU A 30 -0.20 0.41 4.78
N ARG A 31 0.29 0.31 6.01
CA ARG A 31 0.77 1.44 6.80
C ARG A 31 2.08 1.02 7.45
N VAL A 32 3.16 1.73 7.12
CA VAL A 32 4.44 1.65 7.83
C VAL A 32 4.83 3.08 8.19
N ASP A 33 5.04 3.33 9.47
CA ASP A 33 5.50 4.61 9.99
C ASP A 33 6.84 4.40 10.68
N THR A 34 7.82 5.26 10.41
CA THR A 34 9.07 5.25 11.16
C THR A 34 8.87 5.81 12.57
N ALA A 35 9.76 5.45 13.49
CA ALA A 35 9.67 5.87 14.90
C ALA A 35 9.65 7.41 15.08
N PHE A 36 10.24 8.15 14.14
CA PHE A 36 10.29 9.61 14.15
C PHE A 36 9.30 10.28 13.19
N ASP A 37 8.42 9.49 12.55
CA ASP A 37 7.38 9.97 11.63
C ASP A 37 7.93 10.86 10.48
N ASN A 38 9.21 10.66 10.16
CA ASN A 38 9.95 11.36 9.13
C ASN A 38 9.92 10.63 7.78
N TYR A 39 9.33 9.44 7.73
CA TYR A 39 9.08 8.70 6.50
C TYR A 39 7.85 7.80 6.70
N ARG A 40 6.84 7.95 5.85
CA ARG A 40 5.59 7.20 5.92
C ARG A 40 5.40 6.37 4.66
N ILE A 41 4.85 5.18 4.80
CA ILE A 41 4.45 4.34 3.68
C ILE A 41 2.98 3.98 3.85
N HIS A 42 2.11 4.76 3.23
CA HIS A 42 0.67 4.53 3.28
C HIS A 42 0.17 4.18 1.88
N LEU A 43 -0.22 2.92 1.70
CA LEU A 43 -0.86 2.46 0.47
C LEU A 43 -2.38 2.58 0.62
N GLY A 44 -3.05 3.25 -0.31
CA GLY A 44 -4.51 3.30 -0.37
C GLY A 44 -5.00 3.71 -1.76
N SER A 45 -6.26 3.39 -2.07
CA SER A 45 -6.88 3.87 -3.32
C SER A 45 -6.93 5.40 -3.34
N THR A 46 -6.73 6.02 -4.49
CA THR A 46 -6.80 7.49 -4.66
C THR A 46 -7.66 7.89 -5.85
N GLY A 47 -8.14 9.14 -5.84
CA GLY A 47 -9.09 9.65 -6.83
C GLY A 47 -10.46 8.96 -6.72
N CYS A 48 -10.91 8.69 -5.50
CA CYS A 48 -12.19 8.04 -5.24
C CYS A 48 -13.36 9.03 -5.36
N PHE A 49 -14.49 8.56 -5.88
CA PHE A 49 -15.68 9.37 -6.09
C PHE A 49 -16.93 8.71 -5.53
N TYR A 50 -17.89 9.53 -5.11
CA TYR A 50 -19.20 9.09 -4.66
C TYR A 50 -20.11 8.85 -5.87
N ALA A 51 -20.67 7.64 -5.98
CA ALA A 51 -21.78 7.38 -6.90
C ALA A 51 -23.11 7.87 -6.32
N GLN A 52 -23.23 7.84 -4.99
CA GLN A 52 -24.33 8.39 -4.20
C GLN A 52 -23.78 8.91 -2.85
N PRO A 53 -24.51 9.74 -2.09
CA PRO A 53 -24.05 10.19 -0.78
C PRO A 53 -23.65 9.01 0.12
N GLY A 54 -22.39 9.00 0.57
CA GLY A 54 -21.84 7.92 1.41
C GLY A 54 -21.48 6.63 0.68
N VAL A 55 -21.73 6.51 -0.63
CA VAL A 55 -21.43 5.31 -1.42
C VAL A 55 -20.34 5.61 -2.44
N ILE A 56 -19.14 5.07 -2.21
CA ILE A 56 -18.03 5.19 -3.16
C ILE A 56 -18.27 4.29 -4.38
N GLY A 57 -18.33 4.90 -5.56
CA GLY A 57 -18.56 4.23 -6.84
C GLY A 57 -17.31 3.61 -7.44
N GLY A 58 -16.14 4.15 -7.10
CA GLY A 58 -14.86 3.70 -7.62
C GLY A 58 -13.75 4.69 -7.30
N CYS A 59 -12.53 4.34 -7.72
CA CYS A 59 -11.34 5.18 -7.60
C CYS A 59 -10.55 5.15 -8.89
N ALA A 60 -10.03 6.31 -9.30
CA ALA A 60 -9.18 6.43 -10.49
C ALA A 60 -7.93 5.55 -10.38
N ARG A 61 -7.38 5.40 -9.17
CA ARG A 61 -6.22 4.57 -8.86
C ARG A 61 -6.60 3.59 -7.76
N PRO A 62 -6.93 2.34 -8.09
CA PRO A 62 -7.30 1.35 -7.09
C PRO A 62 -6.15 1.08 -6.12
N ASN A 63 -4.89 1.13 -6.58
CA ASN A 63 -3.67 0.87 -5.81
C ASN A 63 -3.72 -0.46 -5.06
N ARG A 64 -4.21 -1.51 -5.74
CA ARG A 64 -4.34 -2.86 -5.17
C ARG A 64 -3.27 -3.76 -5.78
N ALA A 65 -2.22 -4.01 -5.02
CA ALA A 65 -1.20 -4.99 -5.39
C ALA A 65 -1.81 -6.39 -5.49
N GLU A 66 -1.34 -7.16 -6.47
CA GLU A 66 -1.56 -8.59 -6.53
C GLU A 66 -0.23 -9.28 -6.25
N ILE A 67 -0.24 -10.17 -5.25
CA ILE A 67 0.95 -10.84 -4.72
C ILE A 67 0.91 -12.30 -5.18
N VAL A 68 1.90 -12.69 -5.99
CA VAL A 68 2.03 -14.07 -6.47
C VAL A 68 3.32 -14.66 -5.91
N LEU A 69 3.17 -15.64 -4.99
CA LEU A 69 4.29 -16.35 -4.38
C LEU A 69 4.24 -17.81 -4.83
N ARG A 70 5.19 -18.24 -5.69
CA ARG A 70 5.28 -19.62 -6.18
C ARG A 70 6.76 -20.00 -6.38
N PRO A 71 7.18 -21.21 -5.96
CA PRO A 71 6.45 -22.17 -5.13
C PRO A 71 6.32 -21.67 -3.68
N PHE A 72 5.21 -21.99 -3.01
CA PHE A 72 4.96 -21.69 -1.60
C PHE A 72 4.24 -22.87 -0.94
N ASP A 73 4.82 -23.39 0.13
CA ASP A 73 4.22 -24.42 0.98
C ASP A 73 3.79 -23.79 2.32
N PRO A 74 2.48 -23.66 2.61
CA PRO A 74 2.02 -23.01 3.85
C PRO A 74 2.41 -23.76 5.13
N ASP A 75 2.81 -25.04 5.04
CA ASP A 75 3.19 -25.84 6.21
C ASP A 75 4.69 -25.71 6.54
N HIS A 76 5.53 -25.29 5.58
CA HIS A 76 6.99 -25.27 5.71
C HIS A 76 7.64 -23.92 5.38
N ASP A 77 6.95 -23.05 4.65
CA ASP A 77 7.49 -21.77 4.23
C ASP A 77 6.91 -20.61 5.04
N MET A 78 7.71 -19.56 5.19
CA MET A 78 7.28 -18.29 5.78
C MET A 78 7.16 -17.22 4.70
N ILE A 79 6.13 -16.37 4.82
CA ILE A 79 6.03 -15.13 4.03
C ILE A 79 6.73 -14.02 4.79
N VAL A 80 7.77 -13.44 4.20
CA VAL A 80 8.49 -12.30 4.75
C VAL A 80 8.03 -11.03 4.05
N ALA A 81 7.65 -10.03 4.84
CA ALA A 81 7.48 -8.64 4.42
C ALA A 81 8.84 -7.92 4.55
N ASP A 82 9.54 -7.76 3.43
CA ASP A 82 10.92 -7.28 3.36
C ASP A 82 10.96 -5.78 3.06
N LEU A 83 11.01 -4.97 4.12
CA LEU A 83 10.99 -3.51 4.00
C LEU A 83 12.20 -2.96 3.23
N ALA A 84 13.37 -3.59 3.34
CA ALA A 84 14.55 -3.18 2.60
C ALA A 84 14.36 -3.39 1.08
N SER A 85 13.73 -4.49 0.67
CA SER A 85 13.40 -4.77 -0.73
C SER A 85 12.30 -3.85 -1.27
N LEU A 86 11.36 -3.43 -0.42
CA LEU A 86 10.37 -2.41 -0.78
C LEU A 86 11.02 -1.06 -1.07
N LEU A 87 11.99 -0.65 -0.25
CA LEU A 87 12.64 0.67 -0.31
C LEU A 87 13.89 0.70 -1.20
N SER A 88 14.28 -0.41 -1.84
CA SER A 88 15.58 -0.55 -2.53
C SER A 88 15.84 0.44 -3.66
N ASP A 89 14.78 1.06 -4.19
CA ASP A 89 14.83 2.01 -5.30
C ASP A 89 14.34 3.41 -4.91
N SER A 90 14.01 3.62 -3.62
CA SER A 90 13.56 4.90 -3.08
C SER A 90 14.76 5.73 -2.61
N ASP A 91 14.77 7.02 -2.92
CA ASP A 91 15.62 7.96 -2.21
C ASP A 91 14.98 8.24 -0.83
N LEU A 92 15.74 7.99 0.24
CA LEU A 92 15.29 8.21 1.62
C LEU A 92 15.95 9.45 2.24
N ALA A 93 16.92 10.05 1.55
CA ALA A 93 17.63 11.24 2.01
C ALA A 93 16.91 12.51 1.58
N GLU A 94 16.19 12.46 0.45
CA GLU A 94 15.43 13.57 -0.08
C GLU A 94 13.92 13.26 -0.09
N ASN A 95 13.12 14.31 0.09
CA ASN A 95 11.68 14.25 -0.09
C ASN A 95 11.31 15.26 -1.17
N GLN A 96 10.36 14.93 -2.03
CA GLN A 96 9.83 15.84 -3.01
C GLN A 96 9.32 17.11 -2.34
N ALA A 97 9.70 18.26 -2.89
CA ALA A 97 9.29 19.54 -2.37
C ALA A 97 7.76 19.70 -2.43
N GLY A 98 7.15 20.11 -1.31
CA GLY A 98 5.71 20.35 -1.23
C GLY A 98 4.85 19.09 -1.03
N THR A 99 5.44 17.91 -0.80
CA THR A 99 4.72 16.69 -0.44
C THR A 99 4.98 16.28 1.02
N PRO A 100 4.13 15.44 1.63
CA PRO A 100 4.41 14.87 2.95
C PRO A 100 5.63 13.93 2.93
N PRO A 101 6.32 13.73 4.07
CA PRO A 101 7.45 12.81 4.15
C PRO A 101 7.13 11.37 3.75
N GLY A 102 7.83 10.86 2.74
CA GLY A 102 7.73 9.48 2.23
C GLY A 102 6.69 9.33 1.12
N CYS A 103 5.85 8.29 1.20
CA CYS A 103 4.80 8.04 0.22
C CYS A 103 3.44 7.82 0.87
N MET A 104 2.46 8.60 0.43
CA MET A 104 1.06 8.49 0.85
C MET A 104 0.10 8.21 -0.32
N SER A 105 0.56 7.48 -1.34
CA SER A 105 -0.19 7.10 -2.56
C SER A 105 -0.69 8.25 -3.43
N ASP A 106 -0.20 9.48 -3.20
CA ASP A 106 -0.55 10.64 -4.01
C ASP A 106 0.09 10.49 -5.41
N PRO A 107 -0.68 10.57 -6.51
CA PRO A 107 -0.12 10.49 -7.86
C PRO A 107 0.72 11.71 -8.27
N GLY A 108 0.66 12.81 -7.52
CA GLY A 108 1.53 13.98 -7.69
C GLY A 108 2.86 13.88 -6.94
N ASP A 109 3.04 12.85 -6.12
CA ASP A 109 4.22 12.64 -5.28
C ASP A 109 5.17 11.62 -5.90
N GLY A 110 6.30 12.09 -6.43
CA GLY A 110 7.31 11.27 -7.11
C GLY A 110 7.98 10.26 -6.19
N ASP A 111 8.03 10.52 -4.88
CA ASP A 111 8.59 9.60 -3.87
C ASP A 111 7.81 8.28 -3.81
N CYS A 112 6.54 8.30 -4.24
CA CYS A 112 5.70 7.12 -4.35
C CYS A 112 6.03 6.21 -5.54
N SER A 113 6.71 6.70 -6.57
CA SER A 113 6.87 5.97 -7.85
C SER A 113 7.62 4.65 -7.67
N ALA A 114 8.83 4.71 -7.09
CA ALA A 114 9.65 3.53 -6.82
C ALA A 114 8.96 2.57 -5.85
N LEU A 115 8.30 3.12 -4.83
CA LEU A 115 7.66 2.34 -3.78
C LEU A 115 6.45 1.56 -4.32
N LEU A 116 5.54 2.21 -5.05
CA LEU A 116 4.38 1.54 -5.65
C LEU A 116 4.83 0.48 -6.67
N ARG A 117 5.87 0.79 -7.46
CA ARG A 117 6.47 -0.19 -8.39
C ARG A 117 6.93 -1.44 -7.65
N ASN A 118 7.66 -1.27 -6.54
CA ASN A 118 8.16 -2.38 -5.73
C ASN A 118 7.06 -3.12 -4.93
N LEU A 119 5.88 -2.53 -4.77
CA LEU A 119 4.66 -3.23 -4.32
C LEU A 119 3.98 -4.01 -5.45
N GLY A 120 4.43 -3.88 -6.70
CA GLY A 120 3.76 -4.45 -7.87
C GLY A 120 2.51 -3.67 -8.23
N VAL A 121 2.54 -2.34 -8.14
CA VAL A 121 1.48 -1.43 -8.58
C VAL A 121 2.07 -0.42 -9.55
N ASP A 122 1.43 -0.26 -10.71
CA ASP A 122 1.81 0.79 -11.65
C ASP A 122 1.48 2.17 -11.07
N PHE A 123 2.48 3.04 -10.93
CA PHE A 123 2.30 4.36 -10.32
C PHE A 123 1.36 5.26 -11.12
N ALA A 124 1.25 5.11 -12.45
CA ALA A 124 0.47 5.98 -13.31
C ALA A 124 -1.02 5.59 -13.39
N THR A 125 -1.38 4.33 -13.13
CA THR A 125 -2.75 3.81 -13.27
C THR A 125 -3.30 3.22 -11.96
N GLY A 126 -2.42 2.88 -11.01
CA GLY A 126 -2.80 2.16 -9.78
C GLY A 126 -3.22 0.71 -10.01
N LEU A 127 -2.95 0.15 -11.21
CA LEU A 127 -3.25 -1.24 -11.56
C LEU A 127 -2.13 -2.18 -11.11
N PRO A 128 -2.44 -3.46 -10.79
CA PRO A 128 -1.43 -4.42 -10.37
C PRO A 128 -0.47 -4.78 -11.51
N VAL A 129 0.81 -4.88 -11.17
CA VAL A 129 1.89 -5.42 -12.01
C VAL A 129 2.70 -6.42 -11.17
N PRO A 130 2.18 -7.65 -10.93
CA PRO A 130 2.75 -8.59 -9.97
C PRO A 130 4.23 -8.91 -10.19
N GLY A 131 4.69 -8.89 -11.43
CA GLY A 131 6.09 -9.18 -11.79
C GLY A 131 7.11 -8.16 -11.28
N LEU A 132 6.68 -6.98 -10.81
CA LEU A 132 7.56 -5.95 -10.25
C LEU A 132 7.63 -5.99 -8.71
N GLN A 133 6.79 -6.81 -8.08
CA GLN A 133 6.66 -6.90 -6.63
C GLN A 133 7.94 -7.46 -6.00
N LYS A 134 8.52 -6.73 -5.03
CA LYS A 134 9.71 -7.11 -4.25
C LYS A 134 9.49 -7.21 -2.73
N PHE A 135 8.43 -6.59 -2.21
CA PHE A 135 8.13 -6.55 -0.78
C PHE A 135 7.87 -7.91 -0.11
N PHE A 136 7.00 -8.77 -0.67
CA PHE A 136 6.70 -10.09 -0.11
C PHE A 136 7.53 -11.16 -0.80
N ARG A 137 8.24 -11.97 0.00
CA ARG A 137 9.02 -13.12 -0.48
C ARG A 137 8.80 -14.36 0.37
N VAL A 138 9.03 -15.52 -0.24
CA VAL A 138 9.04 -16.81 0.44
C VAL A 138 10.40 -17.02 1.11
N MET A 139 10.42 -17.27 2.41
CA MET A 139 11.57 -17.74 3.14
C MET A 139 11.32 -19.20 3.51
N ARG A 140 12.09 -20.09 2.90
CA ARG A 140 12.02 -21.51 3.21
C ARG A 140 12.76 -21.77 4.50
N SER A 141 12.16 -22.52 5.43
CA SER A 141 12.96 -23.17 6.45
C SER A 141 13.92 -24.11 5.72
N HIS A 142 15.24 -23.94 5.90
CA HIS A 142 16.18 -24.97 5.48
C HIS A 142 15.78 -26.29 6.15
N PRO A 143 15.87 -27.44 5.47
CA PRO A 143 15.96 -28.71 6.18
C PRO A 143 17.22 -28.75 7.07
#